data_AF-A0A7S0NFV1-F1
#
_entry.id   AF-A0A7S0NFV1-F1
#
_cell.length_a   1.000
_cell.length_b   1.000
_cell.length_c   1.000
_cell.angle_alpha   90.00
_cell.angle_beta   90.00
_cell.angle_gamma   90.00
#
_symmetry.space_group_name_H-M   'P 1'
#
loop_
_entity.id
_entity.type
_entity.pdbx_description
1 polymer ?
#
loop_
_entity_poly.entity_id
_entity_poly.type
_entity_poly.pdbx_seq_one_letter_code
_entity_poly.pdbx_strand_id
1 'polypeptide(L)'
;ESHSVSVLLALLHPSFFLPTDVAKQVHVHCDHGSDESGDGSSMLPWRTLMHARDELRRMPRRFRVQVLVQGTCYPRDRDGRVDLSLPLLELEDLDSGSQGREVEYSSLHQHQPALLSSGLTIPASAWQRLVGSIFTANLSALGVSRGSLGSFLKPTTTGGDGLGSCSWNMTELFFGGIPMTLARYPNLNKDGTFGWMQIDKVVDDQSQFSIASLRAKRWRKEEDIWIHGYWGFDWADSHLPVKSLRFTKNETFVVVDAPVLYGFKPRAKFYAVNLKSELDSPGEYFIDRDEMLIYFWPPGDLDTRQCVLSMGNDGILVGANQEQLDICRSSNLPVKQGKRSGGIDAFSEYMEKNEKEKK
;
A
#
# COMPACT_ATOMS: atom_id res chain seq x y z
N GLU A 1 -44.19 69.40 25.57
CA GLU A 1 -43.28 68.26 25.78
C GLU A 1 -43.64 67.16 24.79
N SER A 2 -42.62 66.51 24.24
CA SER A 2 -42.67 65.70 23.03
C SER A 2 -43.38 64.36 23.20
N HIS A 3 -44.23 63.99 22.25
CA HIS A 3 -44.41 62.58 21.87
C HIS A 3 -44.45 62.48 20.35
N SER A 4 -43.32 62.04 19.78
CA SER A 4 -43.19 61.61 18.40
C SER A 4 -43.39 60.08 18.39
N VAL A 5 -44.35 59.58 17.61
CA VAL A 5 -44.52 58.15 17.34
C VAL A 5 -44.28 57.96 15.85
N SER A 6 -43.07 57.53 15.50
CA SER A 6 -42.72 57.06 14.17
C SER A 6 -43.28 55.65 13.96
N VAL A 7 -44.19 55.49 13.01
CA VAL A 7 -44.67 54.19 12.54
C VAL A 7 -43.62 53.63 11.58
N LEU A 8 -42.93 52.57 12.00
CA LEU A 8 -42.01 51.80 11.18
C LEU A 8 -42.83 50.88 10.27
N LEU A 9 -42.93 51.19 8.97
CA LEU A 9 -43.41 50.22 7.97
C LEU A 9 -42.33 49.15 7.79
N ALA A 10 -42.53 47.98 8.39
CA ALA A 10 -41.75 46.80 8.08
C ALA A 10 -42.19 46.27 6.70
N LEU A 11 -41.39 46.55 5.67
CA LEU A 11 -41.43 45.81 4.42
C LEU A 11 -40.99 44.37 4.73
N LEU A 12 -41.97 43.47 4.87
CA LEU A 12 -41.76 42.03 4.79
C LEU A 12 -41.14 41.71 3.43
N HIS A 13 -39.81 41.69 3.38
CA HIS A 13 -39.13 40.92 2.35
C HIS A 13 -39.50 39.46 2.63
N PRO A 14 -39.99 38.71 1.63
CA PRO A 14 -40.07 37.28 1.79
C PRO A 14 -38.64 36.81 1.99
N SER A 15 -38.30 36.49 3.24
CA SER A 15 -37.19 35.60 3.53
C SER A 15 -37.50 34.33 2.75
N PHE A 16 -36.89 34.21 1.57
CA PHE A 16 -36.70 32.92 0.94
C PHE A 16 -35.94 32.10 1.97
N PHE A 17 -36.68 31.31 2.75
CA PHE A 17 -36.15 30.14 3.40
C PHE A 17 -35.56 29.31 2.25
N LEU A 18 -34.24 29.41 2.06
CA LEU A 18 -33.51 28.40 1.31
C LEU A 18 -33.82 27.10 2.05
N PRO A 19 -34.49 26.13 1.41
CA PRO A 19 -34.78 24.86 2.05
C PRO A 19 -33.45 24.27 2.50
N THR A 20 -33.47 23.59 3.66
CA THR A 20 -32.36 22.79 4.15
C THR A 20 -31.70 22.06 2.99
N ASP A 21 -30.45 22.45 2.73
CA ASP A 21 -29.69 22.27 1.50
C ASP A 21 -29.52 20.79 1.15
N VAL A 22 -30.47 20.23 0.39
CA VAL A 22 -30.45 18.83 -0.06
C VAL A 22 -29.33 18.70 -1.08
N ALA A 23 -28.28 17.95 -0.73
CA ALA A 23 -27.18 17.67 -1.64
C ALA A 23 -27.72 16.95 -2.88
N LYS A 24 -27.22 17.34 -4.06
CA LYS A 24 -27.49 16.59 -5.30
C LYS A 24 -26.78 15.25 -5.20
N GLN A 25 -27.55 14.17 -5.21
CA GLN A 25 -27.00 12.81 -5.20
C GLN A 25 -26.70 12.34 -6.62
N VAL A 26 -25.53 11.73 -6.79
CA VAL A 26 -25.15 10.96 -7.98
C VAL A 26 -24.68 9.59 -7.54
N HIS A 27 -24.92 8.58 -8.35
CA HIS A 27 -24.71 7.18 -7.99
C HIS A 27 -23.66 6.53 -8.88
N VAL A 28 -22.76 5.79 -8.22
CA VAL A 28 -21.76 4.94 -8.86
C VAL A 28 -21.95 3.52 -8.36
N HIS A 29 -22.17 2.58 -9.27
CA HIS A 29 -22.21 1.15 -8.97
C HIS A 29 -21.07 0.46 -9.71
N CYS A 30 -20.00 0.14 -9.00
CA CYS A 30 -18.73 -0.29 -9.60
C CYS A 30 -18.79 -1.67 -10.28
N ASP A 31 -19.72 -2.53 -9.84
CA ASP A 31 -19.92 -3.87 -10.42
C ASP A 31 -20.95 -3.91 -11.56
N HIS A 32 -21.94 -3.01 -11.58
CA HIS A 32 -23.14 -3.13 -12.43
C HIS A 32 -23.56 -1.85 -13.16
N GLY A 33 -22.93 -0.70 -12.85
CA GLY A 33 -23.19 0.56 -13.54
C GLY A 33 -22.63 0.58 -14.96
N SER A 34 -22.87 1.68 -15.66
CA SER A 34 -22.33 1.90 -17.01
C SER A 34 -21.93 3.36 -17.22
N ASP A 35 -20.73 3.59 -17.75
CA ASP A 35 -20.28 4.94 -18.14
C ASP A 35 -20.78 5.35 -19.54
N GLU A 36 -21.28 4.39 -20.34
CA GLU A 36 -21.84 4.66 -21.68
C GLU A 36 -23.32 5.03 -21.62
N SER A 37 -24.14 4.18 -20.97
CA SER A 37 -25.59 4.36 -20.86
C SER A 37 -26.08 4.88 -19.51
N GLY A 38 -25.19 5.08 -18.53
CA GLY A 38 -25.56 5.59 -17.20
C GLY A 38 -25.74 7.10 -17.20
N ASP A 39 -26.67 7.60 -16.39
CA ASP A 39 -26.93 9.04 -16.20
C ASP A 39 -26.59 9.54 -14.79
N GLY A 40 -26.05 8.65 -13.95
CA GLY A 40 -25.66 8.96 -12.57
C GLY A 40 -26.84 8.96 -11.59
N SER A 41 -28.05 8.59 -12.03
CA SER A 41 -29.19 8.35 -11.14
C SER A 41 -29.06 7.00 -10.41
N SER A 42 -29.88 6.80 -9.39
CA SER A 42 -29.97 5.51 -8.70
C SER A 42 -30.46 4.36 -9.59
N MET A 43 -31.17 4.67 -10.69
CA MET A 43 -31.68 3.67 -11.65
C MET A 43 -30.65 3.34 -12.74
N LEU A 44 -29.86 4.33 -13.17
CA LEU A 44 -28.81 4.17 -14.18
C LEU A 44 -27.48 4.74 -13.66
N PRO A 45 -26.88 4.09 -12.64
CA PRO A 45 -25.66 4.58 -12.03
C PRO A 45 -24.48 4.48 -13.01
N TRP A 46 -23.53 5.37 -12.85
CA TRP A 46 -22.24 5.25 -13.53
C TRP A 46 -21.43 4.07 -12.98
N ARG A 47 -20.45 3.61 -13.76
CA ARG A 47 -19.57 2.49 -13.35
C ARG A 47 -18.31 2.96 -12.65
N THR A 48 -17.71 4.06 -13.09
CA THR A 48 -16.40 4.49 -12.57
C THR A 48 -16.46 5.79 -11.77
N LEU A 49 -15.58 5.90 -10.78
CA LEU A 49 -15.39 7.14 -10.02
C LEU A 49 -14.80 8.24 -10.90
N MET A 50 -13.92 7.88 -11.84
CA MET A 50 -13.36 8.81 -12.82
C MET A 50 -14.44 9.44 -13.71
N HIS A 51 -15.38 8.64 -14.23
CA HIS A 51 -16.50 9.17 -15.01
C HIS A 51 -17.40 10.07 -14.16
N ALA A 52 -17.73 9.66 -12.93
CA ALA A 52 -18.51 10.49 -12.02
C ALA A 52 -17.84 11.85 -11.77
N ARG A 53 -16.53 11.86 -11.47
CA ARG A 53 -15.74 13.09 -11.35
C ARG A 53 -15.85 13.95 -12.61
N ASP A 54 -15.62 13.37 -13.79
CA ASP A 54 -15.64 14.10 -15.06
C ASP A 54 -16.99 14.74 -15.37
N GLU A 55 -18.07 14.05 -15.03
CA GLU A 55 -19.41 14.61 -15.13
C GLU A 55 -19.63 15.75 -14.12
N LEU A 56 -19.15 15.60 -12.88
CA LEU A 56 -19.20 16.68 -11.89
C LEU A 56 -18.38 17.92 -12.28
N ARG A 57 -17.32 17.77 -13.08
CA ARG A 57 -16.56 18.90 -13.66
C ARG A 57 -17.39 19.70 -14.67
N ARG A 58 -18.35 19.05 -15.35
CA ARG A 58 -19.26 19.66 -16.34
C ARG A 58 -20.51 20.27 -15.71
N MET A 59 -20.81 19.94 -14.45
CA MET A 59 -22.00 20.42 -13.76
C MET A 59 -21.81 21.83 -13.15
N PRO A 60 -22.82 22.71 -13.22
CA PRO A 60 -22.80 23.97 -12.49
C PRO A 60 -22.75 23.72 -10.97
N ARG A 61 -21.67 24.16 -10.31
CA ARG A 61 -21.46 24.01 -8.85
C ARG A 61 -22.30 25.00 -8.03
N ARG A 62 -23.61 24.81 -8.09
CA ARG A 62 -24.61 25.63 -7.39
C ARG A 62 -25.06 25.03 -6.06
N PHE A 63 -24.79 23.75 -5.83
CA PHE A 63 -25.28 22.98 -4.69
C PHE A 63 -24.18 22.05 -4.17
N ARG A 64 -24.35 21.52 -2.96
CA ARG A 64 -23.58 20.37 -2.48
C ARG A 64 -23.83 19.15 -3.35
N VAL A 65 -22.82 18.29 -3.49
CA VAL A 65 -22.91 17.05 -4.26
C VAL A 65 -22.49 15.88 -3.37
N GLN A 66 -23.26 14.80 -3.42
CA GLN A 66 -22.92 13.54 -2.78
C GLN A 66 -22.83 12.43 -3.84
N VAL A 67 -21.64 11.86 -3.99
CA VAL A 67 -21.38 10.67 -4.80
C VAL A 67 -21.56 9.46 -3.91
N LEU A 68 -22.62 8.70 -4.18
CA LEU A 68 -22.98 7.48 -3.47
C LEU A 68 -22.44 6.27 -4.22
N VAL A 69 -21.47 5.60 -3.62
CA VAL A 69 -20.70 4.52 -4.23
C VAL A 69 -21.15 3.16 -3.69
N GLN A 70 -21.31 2.20 -4.59
CA GLN A 70 -21.66 0.81 -4.27
C GLN A 70 -20.76 -0.16 -5.02
N GLY A 71 -20.41 -1.27 -4.38
CA GLY A 71 -19.66 -2.37 -5.00
C GLY A 71 -18.15 -2.26 -4.84
N THR A 72 -17.40 -3.03 -5.64
CA THR A 72 -15.93 -2.99 -5.67
C THR A 72 -15.42 -2.21 -6.88
N CYS A 73 -14.81 -1.06 -6.61
CA CYS A 73 -14.28 -0.17 -7.62
C CYS A 73 -12.86 -0.55 -7.97
N TYR A 74 -12.64 -0.78 -9.26
CA TYR A 74 -11.33 -1.00 -9.87
C TYR A 74 -11.04 0.12 -10.88
N PRO A 75 -9.77 0.50 -11.06
CA PRO A 75 -9.39 1.38 -12.17
C PRO A 75 -9.72 0.69 -13.50
N ARG A 76 -10.27 1.46 -14.45
CA ARG A 76 -10.72 0.95 -15.75
C ARG A 76 -10.24 1.84 -16.88
N ASP A 77 -9.92 1.22 -18.00
CA ASP A 77 -9.65 1.92 -19.25
C ASP A 77 -10.94 2.49 -19.88
N ARG A 78 -10.78 3.19 -21.00
CA ARG A 78 -11.91 3.76 -21.78
C ARG A 78 -12.90 2.73 -22.32
N ASP A 79 -12.48 1.47 -22.45
CA ASP A 79 -13.33 0.37 -22.91
C ASP A 79 -14.02 -0.32 -21.71
N GLY A 80 -13.79 0.16 -20.48
CA GLY A 80 -14.34 -0.39 -19.25
C GLY A 80 -13.61 -1.63 -18.72
N ARG A 81 -12.46 -2.00 -19.28
CA ARG A 81 -11.65 -3.13 -18.81
C ARG A 81 -10.85 -2.71 -17.59
N VAL A 82 -10.67 -3.62 -16.63
CA VAL A 82 -9.82 -3.35 -15.46
C VAL A 82 -8.38 -3.17 -15.93
N ASP A 83 -7.79 -2.03 -15.58
CA ASP A 83 -6.39 -1.72 -15.85
C ASP A 83 -5.77 -1.14 -14.59
N LEU A 84 -5.02 -1.98 -13.87
CA LEU A 84 -4.43 -1.64 -12.59
C LEU A 84 -3.25 -0.67 -12.73
N SER A 85 -2.81 -0.33 -13.95
CA SER A 85 -1.83 0.73 -14.20
C SER A 85 -2.41 2.14 -14.17
N LEU A 86 -3.74 2.26 -14.18
CA LEU A 86 -4.46 3.53 -14.08
C LEU A 86 -4.82 3.84 -12.62
N PRO A 87 -4.93 5.13 -12.25
CA PRO A 87 -5.48 5.52 -10.96
C PRO A 87 -6.97 5.16 -10.87
N LEU A 88 -7.44 4.80 -9.67
CA LEU A 88 -8.86 4.55 -9.43
C LEU A 88 -9.68 5.84 -9.48
N LEU A 89 -9.11 6.90 -8.91
CA LEU A 89 -9.67 8.25 -8.89
C LEU A 89 -8.52 9.26 -8.81
N GLU A 90 -8.57 10.28 -9.66
CA GLU A 90 -7.66 11.42 -9.63
C GLU A 90 -8.46 12.69 -9.37
N LEU A 91 -8.12 13.41 -8.30
CA LEU A 91 -8.77 14.66 -7.91
C LEU A 91 -7.77 15.81 -8.07
N GLU A 92 -8.18 16.89 -8.71
CA GLU A 92 -7.41 18.12 -8.89
C GLU A 92 -8.08 19.30 -8.17
N ASP A 93 -7.46 20.47 -8.19
CA ASP A 93 -8.02 21.70 -7.60
C ASP A 93 -9.44 21.99 -8.12
N LEU A 94 -9.67 21.73 -9.41
CA LEU A 94 -10.95 21.94 -10.06
C LEU A 94 -12.07 20.98 -9.57
N ASP A 95 -11.69 19.90 -8.88
CA ASP A 95 -12.64 18.98 -8.24
C ASP A 95 -13.07 19.44 -6.85
N SER A 96 -12.40 20.46 -6.29
CA SER A 96 -12.68 20.97 -4.94
C SER A 96 -14.05 21.65 -4.83
N GLY A 97 -14.79 21.29 -3.79
CA GLY A 97 -15.97 22.03 -3.36
C GLY A 97 -15.59 23.37 -2.71
N SER A 98 -16.61 24.18 -2.42
CA SER A 98 -16.45 25.39 -1.58
C SER A 98 -17.35 25.27 -0.35
N GLN A 99 -17.17 26.13 0.65
CA GLN A 99 -18.03 26.12 1.84
C GLN A 99 -19.52 26.21 1.46
N GLY A 100 -20.32 25.24 1.94
CA GLY A 100 -21.73 25.08 1.63
C GLY A 100 -22.03 24.49 0.24
N ARG A 101 -21.01 24.08 -0.50
CA ARG A 101 -21.07 23.44 -1.83
C ARG A 101 -19.96 22.40 -1.95
N GLU A 102 -19.83 21.57 -0.92
CA GLU A 102 -18.87 20.48 -0.84
C GLU A 102 -19.21 19.37 -1.84
N VAL A 103 -18.19 18.60 -2.24
CA VAL A 103 -18.33 17.36 -3.01
C VAL A 103 -17.89 16.23 -2.10
N GLU A 104 -18.81 15.34 -1.74
CA GLU A 104 -18.58 14.22 -0.84
C GLU A 104 -18.67 12.90 -1.60
N TYR A 105 -17.67 12.02 -1.42
CA TYR A 105 -17.75 10.62 -1.86
C TYR A 105 -18.01 9.76 -0.64
N SER A 106 -19.06 8.94 -0.68
CA SER A 106 -19.46 8.10 0.44
C SER A 106 -20.04 6.78 -0.04
N SER A 107 -19.98 5.74 0.81
CA SER A 107 -20.64 4.47 0.51
C SER A 107 -22.16 4.65 0.55
N LEU A 108 -22.87 4.11 -0.44
CA LEU A 108 -24.33 4.10 -0.48
C LEU A 108 -24.93 3.39 0.75
N HIS A 109 -24.27 2.32 1.21
CA HIS A 109 -24.71 1.53 2.36
C HIS A 109 -23.66 1.53 3.46
N GLN A 110 -24.02 1.99 4.65
CA GLN A 110 -23.09 2.05 5.80
C GLN A 110 -22.61 0.66 6.26
N HIS A 111 -23.47 -0.36 6.17
CA HIS A 111 -23.17 -1.73 6.59
C HIS A 111 -22.59 -2.62 5.47
N GLN A 112 -22.50 -2.08 4.26
CA GLN A 112 -21.89 -2.72 3.09
C GLN A 112 -21.08 -1.64 2.35
N PRO A 113 -19.94 -1.23 2.93
CA PRO A 113 -19.15 -0.15 2.36
C PRO A 113 -18.67 -0.54 0.96
N ALA A 114 -18.61 0.45 0.08
CA ALA A 114 -17.93 0.29 -1.19
C ALA A 114 -16.44 0.04 -0.95
N LEU A 115 -15.86 -0.87 -1.73
CA LEU A 115 -14.44 -1.17 -1.66
C LEU A 115 -13.73 -0.47 -2.81
N LEU A 116 -12.70 0.29 -2.49
CA LEU A 116 -11.81 0.90 -3.46
C LEU A 116 -10.56 0.02 -3.57
N SER A 117 -10.34 -0.60 -4.72
CA SER A 117 -9.28 -1.59 -4.87
C SER A 117 -8.43 -1.36 -6.11
N SER A 118 -7.12 -1.29 -5.89
CA SER A 118 -6.11 -1.44 -6.93
C SER A 118 -5.48 -2.84 -6.92
N GLY A 119 -6.10 -3.80 -6.23
CA GLY A 119 -5.61 -5.17 -6.15
C GLY A 119 -6.14 -6.05 -7.28
N LEU A 120 -5.28 -6.93 -7.82
CA LEU A 120 -5.71 -7.97 -8.72
C LEU A 120 -6.43 -9.07 -7.93
N THR A 121 -7.69 -9.30 -8.23
CA THR A 121 -8.39 -10.49 -7.72
C THR A 121 -7.98 -11.70 -8.54
N ILE A 122 -7.38 -12.70 -7.89
CA ILE A 122 -7.01 -13.97 -8.52
C ILE A 122 -8.20 -14.92 -8.37
N PRO A 123 -8.93 -15.24 -9.45
CA PRO A 123 -10.12 -16.07 -9.36
C PRO A 123 -9.73 -17.50 -8.95
N ALA A 124 -10.60 -18.19 -8.20
CA ALA A 124 -10.35 -19.55 -7.75
C ALA A 124 -9.97 -20.50 -8.91
N SER A 125 -10.62 -20.34 -10.06
CA SER A 125 -10.33 -21.09 -11.30
C SER A 125 -8.92 -20.91 -11.89
N ALA A 126 -8.19 -19.85 -11.51
CA ALA A 126 -6.80 -19.65 -11.95
C ALA A 126 -5.80 -20.48 -11.12
N TRP A 127 -6.21 -20.97 -9.96
CA TRP A 127 -5.35 -21.75 -9.08
C TRP A 127 -5.33 -23.22 -9.47
N GLN A 128 -4.14 -23.79 -9.49
CA GLN A 128 -3.90 -25.20 -9.74
C GLN A 128 -3.13 -25.80 -8.57
N ARG A 129 -3.55 -26.97 -8.11
CA ARG A 129 -2.84 -27.68 -7.05
C ARG A 129 -1.48 -28.15 -7.57
N LEU A 130 -0.40 -27.68 -6.95
CA LEU A 130 0.96 -28.04 -7.33
C LEU A 130 1.41 -29.32 -6.60
N VAL A 131 1.46 -29.27 -5.27
CA VAL A 131 1.89 -30.39 -4.42
C VAL A 131 1.35 -30.20 -3.01
N GLY A 132 0.85 -31.28 -2.38
CA GLY A 132 0.31 -31.18 -1.03
C GLY A 132 -0.73 -30.06 -0.92
N SER A 133 -0.57 -29.15 0.03
CA SER A 133 -1.48 -28.01 0.20
C SER A 133 -1.02 -26.74 -0.52
N ILE A 134 -0.02 -26.83 -1.41
CA ILE A 134 0.51 -25.70 -2.17
C ILE A 134 -0.16 -25.66 -3.54
N PHE A 135 -0.66 -24.48 -3.89
CA PHE A 135 -1.26 -24.13 -5.17
C PHE A 135 -0.39 -23.14 -5.93
N THR A 136 -0.59 -23.05 -7.23
CA THR A 136 0.07 -22.06 -8.10
C THR A 136 -0.90 -21.43 -9.08
N ALA A 137 -0.63 -20.19 -9.47
CA ALA A 137 -1.35 -19.50 -10.54
C ALA A 137 -0.36 -18.73 -11.43
N ASN A 138 -0.68 -18.65 -12.72
CA ASN A 138 0.09 -17.88 -13.69
C ASN A 138 -0.39 -16.43 -13.72
N LEU A 139 0.44 -15.52 -13.19
CA LEU A 139 0.10 -14.10 -13.10
C LEU A 139 0.09 -13.43 -14.47
N SER A 140 0.94 -13.85 -15.41
CA SER A 140 0.93 -13.32 -16.78
C SER A 140 -0.33 -13.67 -17.55
N ALA A 141 -0.94 -14.83 -17.29
CA ALA A 141 -2.26 -15.17 -17.83
C ALA A 141 -3.38 -14.26 -17.27
N LEU A 142 -3.12 -13.57 -16.15
CA LEU A 142 -4.02 -12.58 -15.53
C LEU A 142 -3.63 -11.14 -15.90
N GLY A 143 -2.77 -10.94 -16.91
CA GLY A 143 -2.34 -9.62 -17.37
C GLY A 143 -1.27 -8.96 -16.51
N VAL A 144 -0.68 -9.68 -15.55
CA VAL A 144 0.41 -9.15 -14.72
C VAL A 144 1.75 -9.31 -15.44
N SER A 145 2.48 -8.21 -15.52
CA SER A 145 3.88 -8.21 -15.96
C SER A 145 4.82 -8.00 -14.78
N ARG A 146 6.10 -8.36 -14.95
CA ARG A 146 7.14 -8.12 -13.93
C ARG A 146 7.20 -6.65 -13.47
N GLY A 147 7.00 -5.71 -14.40
CA GLY A 147 7.03 -4.27 -14.10
C GLY A 147 5.80 -3.76 -13.34
N SER A 148 4.70 -4.52 -13.37
CA SER A 148 3.47 -4.17 -12.61
C SER A 148 3.49 -4.67 -11.17
N LEU A 149 4.35 -5.63 -10.84
CA LEU A 149 4.62 -6.01 -9.46
C LEU A 149 5.56 -4.98 -8.86
N GLY A 150 5.13 -4.31 -7.79
CA GLY A 150 6.05 -3.46 -7.07
C GLY A 150 7.01 -4.28 -6.20
N SER A 151 7.76 -3.64 -5.31
CA SER A 151 8.80 -4.36 -4.55
C SER A 151 8.17 -5.34 -3.55
N PHE A 152 8.87 -6.40 -3.16
CA PHE A 152 8.47 -7.17 -1.98
C PHE A 152 9.01 -6.56 -0.71
N LEU A 153 10.22 -6.03 -0.78
CA LEU A 153 11.00 -5.50 0.33
C LEU A 153 11.87 -4.37 -0.20
N LYS A 154 12.17 -3.38 0.63
CA LYS A 154 13.07 -2.28 0.28
C LYS A 154 14.23 -2.26 1.26
N PRO A 155 15.49 -2.02 0.84
CA PRO A 155 16.56 -1.80 1.79
C PRO A 155 16.23 -0.53 2.58
N THR A 156 15.86 -0.69 3.85
CA THR A 156 15.61 0.44 4.74
C THR A 156 16.93 0.81 5.40
N THR A 157 17.72 1.62 4.70
CA THR A 157 19.09 1.97 5.13
C THR A 157 19.13 3.01 6.25
N THR A 158 17.99 3.63 6.53
CA THR A 158 17.77 4.59 7.62
C THR A 158 16.57 4.10 8.39
N GLY A 159 16.78 3.53 9.59
CA GLY A 159 15.71 3.02 10.45
C GLY A 159 14.53 3.98 10.48
N GLY A 160 13.35 3.47 10.13
CA GLY A 160 12.20 4.30 9.79
C GLY A 160 12.42 5.07 8.49
N ASP A 161 12.25 4.42 7.35
CA ASP A 161 11.79 5.13 6.16
C ASP A 161 10.42 5.71 6.56
N GLY A 162 10.40 6.96 7.03
CA GLY A 162 9.18 7.63 7.42
C GLY A 162 8.18 7.69 6.26
N LEU A 163 6.97 8.16 6.55
CA LEU A 163 5.85 8.34 5.61
C LEU A 163 6.19 9.15 4.33
N GLY A 164 7.40 9.70 4.17
CA GLY A 164 7.88 10.45 3.02
C GLY A 164 8.60 9.65 1.92
N SER A 165 8.82 8.34 2.08
CA SER A 165 9.33 7.50 0.97
C SER A 165 8.19 7.15 0.02
N CYS A 166 8.07 7.79 -1.14
CA CYS A 166 7.03 7.49 -2.14
C CYS A 166 7.09 6.08 -2.78
N SER A 167 8.06 5.25 -2.42
CA SER A 167 8.23 3.91 -3.00
C SER A 167 7.54 2.81 -2.16
N TRP A 168 6.31 3.03 -1.70
CA TRP A 168 5.52 2.02 -0.97
C TRP A 168 4.71 1.14 -1.94
N ASN A 169 5.37 0.60 -2.95
CA ASN A 169 4.71 -0.23 -3.97
C ASN A 169 4.69 -1.73 -3.57
N MET A 170 4.48 -2.05 -2.30
CA MET A 170 4.61 -3.44 -1.85
C MET A 170 3.56 -4.36 -2.49
N THR A 171 4.02 -5.47 -3.06
CA THR A 171 3.15 -6.54 -3.55
C THR A 171 2.91 -7.55 -2.44
N GLU A 172 1.67 -7.65 -1.99
CA GLU A 172 1.22 -8.51 -0.90
C GLU A 172 0.03 -9.34 -1.33
N LEU A 173 -0.01 -10.59 -0.87
CA LEU A 173 -1.15 -11.46 -1.07
C LEU A 173 -2.11 -11.34 0.12
N PHE A 174 -3.39 -11.18 -0.16
CA PHE A 174 -4.47 -11.20 0.82
C PHE A 174 -5.39 -12.38 0.55
N PHE A 175 -5.87 -13.03 1.62
CA PHE A 175 -6.86 -14.10 1.54
C PHE A 175 -8.01 -13.84 2.51
N GLY A 176 -9.18 -13.50 1.97
CA GLY A 176 -10.34 -13.07 2.75
C GLY A 176 -10.09 -11.79 3.55
N GLY A 177 -9.32 -10.85 3.00
CA GLY A 177 -8.97 -9.58 3.64
C GLY A 177 -7.86 -9.68 4.70
N ILE A 178 -7.28 -10.86 4.92
CA ILE A 178 -6.16 -11.07 5.83
C ILE A 178 -4.85 -11.10 5.02
N PRO A 179 -3.81 -10.34 5.39
CA PRO A 179 -2.51 -10.40 4.71
C PRO A 179 -1.84 -11.76 4.94
N MET A 180 -1.31 -12.33 3.87
CA MET A 180 -0.55 -13.57 3.88
C MET A 180 0.93 -13.27 4.08
N THR A 181 1.71 -14.28 4.46
CA THR A 181 3.12 -14.12 4.81
C THR A 181 4.01 -14.53 3.64
N LEU A 182 4.98 -13.70 3.25
CA LEU A 182 6.03 -14.17 2.34
C LEU A 182 6.76 -15.35 2.99
N ALA A 183 7.00 -16.41 2.22
CA ALA A 183 7.71 -17.60 2.66
C ALA A 183 9.01 -17.22 3.39
N ARG A 184 9.12 -17.64 4.65
CA ARG A 184 10.11 -17.14 5.59
C ARG A 184 10.64 -18.24 6.50
N TYR A 185 11.79 -17.98 7.10
CA TYR A 185 12.28 -18.78 8.21
C TYR A 185 12.89 -17.90 9.31
N PRO A 186 12.55 -18.14 10.58
CA PRO A 186 11.57 -19.12 11.05
C PRO A 186 10.14 -18.67 10.72
N ASN A 187 9.23 -19.64 10.72
CA ASN A 187 7.80 -19.40 10.53
C ASN A 187 7.26 -18.58 11.71
N LEU A 188 6.03 -18.08 11.57
CA LEU A 188 5.31 -17.48 12.70
C LEU A 188 5.07 -18.54 13.79
N ASN A 189 5.10 -18.10 15.05
CA ASN A 189 4.73 -18.92 16.18
C ASN A 189 3.21 -19.20 16.15
N LYS A 190 2.76 -20.22 16.90
CA LYS A 190 1.35 -20.65 16.92
C LYS A 190 0.38 -19.56 17.40
N ASP A 191 0.88 -18.59 18.17
CA ASP A 191 0.12 -17.43 18.66
C ASP A 191 0.14 -16.24 17.68
N GLY A 192 0.74 -16.41 16.48
CA GLY A 192 0.88 -15.37 15.47
C GLY A 192 2.08 -14.45 15.66
N THR A 193 2.88 -14.62 16.72
CA THR A 193 4.07 -13.79 16.93
C THR A 193 5.22 -14.19 15.99
N PHE A 194 6.14 -13.27 15.74
CA PHE A 194 7.29 -13.54 14.87
C PHE A 194 8.25 -14.58 15.48
N GLY A 195 8.60 -15.58 14.68
CA GLY A 195 9.75 -16.45 14.95
C GLY A 195 11.06 -15.78 14.55
N TRP A 196 12.11 -15.96 15.36
CA TRP A 196 13.41 -15.28 15.21
C TRP A 196 14.58 -16.27 15.21
N MET A 197 15.52 -16.06 14.29
CA MET A 197 16.90 -16.51 14.42
C MET A 197 17.72 -15.47 15.19
N GLN A 198 18.94 -15.85 15.56
CA GLN A 198 19.91 -14.97 16.19
C GLN A 198 21.25 -15.02 15.46
N ILE A 199 21.92 -13.87 15.40
CA ILE A 199 23.32 -13.82 14.98
C ILE A 199 24.17 -14.59 16.00
N ASP A 200 24.98 -15.53 15.51
CA ASP A 200 25.94 -16.28 16.32
C ASP A 200 27.22 -15.45 16.51
N LYS A 201 27.90 -15.08 15.42
CA LYS A 201 29.11 -14.24 15.45
C LYS A 201 29.01 -13.11 14.44
N VAL A 202 29.46 -11.94 14.85
CA VAL A 202 29.70 -10.81 13.95
C VAL A 202 31.10 -10.98 13.36
N VAL A 203 31.21 -11.00 12.03
CA VAL A 203 32.48 -11.07 11.32
C VAL A 203 32.94 -9.67 10.92
N ASP A 204 31.99 -8.89 10.40
CA ASP A 204 32.11 -7.47 10.07
C ASP A 204 30.78 -6.82 10.45
N ASP A 205 30.82 -5.82 11.33
CA ASP A 205 29.62 -5.22 11.91
C ASP A 205 28.78 -4.45 10.89
N GLN A 206 29.30 -4.16 9.70
CA GLN A 206 28.57 -3.44 8.66
C GLN A 206 28.07 -4.34 7.52
N SER A 207 28.58 -5.57 7.40
CA SER A 207 28.34 -6.37 6.20
C SER A 207 28.26 -7.88 6.38
N GLN A 208 28.74 -8.45 7.48
CA GLN A 208 28.87 -9.90 7.58
C GLN A 208 28.71 -10.48 8.98
N PHE A 209 27.92 -11.55 9.06
CA PHE A 209 27.77 -12.32 10.28
C PHE A 209 27.62 -13.82 10.00
N SER A 210 27.67 -14.65 11.04
CA SER A 210 27.37 -16.08 10.96
C SER A 210 26.14 -16.46 11.77
N ILE A 211 25.52 -17.56 11.36
CA ILE A 211 24.48 -18.27 12.11
C ILE A 211 24.82 -19.74 12.27
N ALA A 212 24.47 -20.28 13.43
CA ALA A 212 24.54 -21.71 13.74
C ALA A 212 23.26 -22.44 13.27
N SER A 213 22.97 -22.41 11.97
CA SER A 213 21.78 -23.03 11.39
C SER A 213 22.13 -24.00 10.27
N LEU A 214 21.78 -25.28 10.47
CA LEU A 214 21.81 -26.29 9.40
C LEU A 214 20.67 -26.09 8.40
N ARG A 215 19.54 -25.50 8.82
CA ARG A 215 18.38 -25.23 7.96
C ARG A 215 18.75 -24.29 6.82
N ALA A 216 19.54 -23.25 7.12
CA ALA A 216 19.99 -22.27 6.14
C ALA A 216 20.75 -22.87 4.95
N LYS A 217 21.29 -24.11 5.07
CA LYS A 217 21.89 -24.81 3.93
C LYS A 217 20.92 -25.10 2.78
N ARG A 218 19.60 -25.09 3.04
CA ARG A 218 18.55 -25.23 2.01
C ARG A 218 18.53 -24.04 1.06
N TRP A 219 18.98 -22.86 1.52
CA TRP A 219 18.93 -21.62 0.75
C TRP A 219 20.05 -21.48 -0.28
N ARG A 220 20.89 -22.50 -0.45
CA ARG A 220 22.06 -22.48 -1.36
C ARG A 220 21.71 -22.14 -2.82
N LYS A 221 20.49 -22.47 -3.25
CA LYS A 221 19.98 -22.24 -4.61
C LYS A 221 18.91 -21.16 -4.68
N GLU A 222 18.65 -20.48 -3.58
CA GLU A 222 17.67 -19.38 -3.55
C GLU A 222 18.35 -18.13 -4.09
N GLU A 223 17.57 -17.34 -4.80
CA GLU A 223 17.97 -16.06 -5.36
C GLU A 223 17.11 -14.97 -4.69
N ASP A 224 17.57 -13.72 -4.74
CA ASP A 224 16.84 -12.57 -4.16
C ASP A 224 16.40 -12.80 -2.70
N ILE A 225 17.32 -13.34 -1.88
CA ILE A 225 17.08 -13.60 -0.47
C ILE A 225 17.14 -12.28 0.30
N TRP A 226 16.18 -12.08 1.20
CA TRP A 226 16.17 -10.96 2.12
C TRP A 226 16.19 -11.42 3.57
N ILE A 227 16.66 -10.54 4.44
CA ILE A 227 16.55 -10.70 5.88
C ILE A 227 15.91 -9.45 6.48
N HIS A 228 15.11 -9.65 7.53
CA HIS A 228 14.53 -8.58 8.32
C HIS A 228 14.91 -8.79 9.78
N GLY A 229 15.43 -7.76 10.44
CA GLY A 229 15.86 -7.90 11.82
C GLY A 229 16.15 -6.59 12.52
N TYR A 230 16.41 -6.75 13.81
CA TYR A 230 16.87 -5.72 14.73
C TYR A 230 18.36 -5.93 14.97
N TRP A 231 19.20 -5.15 14.28
CA TRP A 231 20.62 -5.45 14.13
C TRP A 231 21.47 -4.95 15.30
N GLY A 232 21.31 -3.68 15.66
CA GLY A 232 22.07 -3.02 16.72
C GLY A 232 21.23 -2.69 17.96
N PHE A 233 19.94 -2.38 17.77
CA PHE A 233 19.00 -2.04 18.83
C PHE A 233 17.58 -2.51 18.51
N ASP A 234 16.83 -2.95 19.52
CA ASP A 234 15.46 -3.50 19.38
C ASP A 234 14.40 -2.43 19.01
N TRP A 235 14.78 -1.16 18.87
CA TRP A 235 13.90 -0.07 18.41
C TRP A 235 14.11 0.31 16.94
N ALA A 236 15.11 -0.26 16.26
CA ALA A 236 15.40 -0.01 14.85
C ALA A 236 15.57 -1.32 14.08
N ASP A 237 14.59 -1.61 13.24
CA ASP A 237 14.62 -2.70 12.27
C ASP A 237 14.99 -2.23 10.87
N SER A 238 15.51 -3.16 10.07
CA SER A 238 15.56 -2.96 8.62
C SER A 238 15.55 -4.24 7.82
N HIS A 239 15.12 -4.13 6.56
CA HIS A 239 15.25 -5.20 5.58
C HIS A 239 16.58 -5.04 4.85
N LEU A 240 17.32 -6.14 4.69
CA LEU A 240 18.62 -6.17 4.01
C LEU A 240 18.61 -7.28 2.95
N PRO A 241 19.04 -6.98 1.71
CA PRO A 241 19.28 -8.01 0.71
C PRO A 241 20.54 -8.81 1.08
N VAL A 242 20.48 -10.13 0.92
CA VAL A 242 21.62 -11.03 1.10
C VAL A 242 22.41 -11.11 -0.20
N LYS A 243 23.66 -10.66 -0.15
CA LYS A 243 24.60 -10.71 -1.27
C LYS A 243 25.07 -12.13 -1.57
N SER A 244 25.42 -12.87 -0.52
CA SER A 244 25.93 -14.23 -0.65
C SER A 244 25.84 -15.01 0.65
N LEU A 245 25.76 -16.33 0.51
CA LEU A 245 25.82 -17.29 1.61
C LEU A 245 27.04 -18.21 1.44
N ARG A 246 27.83 -18.37 2.50
CA ARG A 246 28.92 -19.36 2.55
C ARG A 246 28.67 -20.37 3.64
N PHE A 247 28.78 -21.64 3.31
CA PHE A 247 28.44 -22.75 4.22
C PHE A 247 29.68 -23.49 4.70
N THR A 248 29.71 -23.83 6.00
CA THR A 248 30.65 -24.79 6.57
C THR A 248 29.90 -26.01 7.11
N LYS A 249 30.58 -26.91 7.82
CA LYS A 249 29.94 -28.06 8.45
C LYS A 249 28.85 -27.62 9.44
N ASN A 250 29.11 -26.57 10.24
CA ASN A 250 28.26 -26.18 11.37
C ASN A 250 27.71 -24.74 11.27
N GLU A 251 28.24 -23.90 10.38
CA GLU A 251 27.90 -22.49 10.32
C GLU A 251 27.50 -22.08 8.89
N THR A 252 26.63 -21.08 8.82
CA THR A 252 26.34 -20.34 7.58
C THR A 252 26.76 -18.90 7.78
N PHE A 253 27.57 -18.37 6.87
CA PHE A 253 28.00 -16.98 6.85
C PHE A 253 27.11 -16.22 5.87
N VAL A 254 26.57 -15.10 6.32
CA VAL A 254 25.66 -14.23 5.58
C VAL A 254 26.40 -12.93 5.30
N VAL A 255 26.48 -12.55 4.02
CA VAL A 255 26.98 -11.25 3.58
C VAL A 255 25.80 -10.46 3.03
N VAL A 256 25.60 -9.22 3.50
CA VAL A 256 24.53 -8.34 3.02
C VAL A 256 25.04 -7.35 1.97
N ASP A 257 24.14 -6.84 1.13
CA ASP A 257 24.45 -5.86 0.07
C ASP A 257 23.85 -4.47 0.32
N ALA A 258 23.74 -4.07 1.59
CA ALA A 258 23.23 -2.76 1.99
C ALA A 258 23.90 -2.29 3.31
N PRO A 259 24.04 -0.97 3.54
CA PRO A 259 24.56 -0.44 4.78
C PRO A 259 23.62 -0.78 5.95
N VAL A 260 24.21 -1.16 7.09
CA VAL A 260 23.48 -1.58 8.29
C VAL A 260 23.50 -0.46 9.31
N LEU A 261 22.34 0.13 9.59
CA LEU A 261 22.25 1.15 10.62
C LEU A 261 22.58 0.55 12.00
N TYR A 262 23.49 1.20 12.72
CA TYR A 262 24.01 0.80 14.05
C TYR A 262 24.81 -0.51 14.10
N GLY A 263 25.08 -1.12 12.93
CA GLY A 263 25.84 -2.36 12.80
C GLY A 263 25.20 -3.59 13.44
N PHE A 264 25.74 -4.76 13.11
CA PHE A 264 25.34 -6.04 13.69
C PHE A 264 25.89 -6.22 15.10
N LYS A 265 25.05 -6.73 16.01
CA LYS A 265 25.49 -7.22 17.31
C LYS A 265 25.28 -8.73 17.46
N PRO A 266 26.11 -9.43 18.25
CA PRO A 266 25.84 -10.81 18.63
C PRO A 266 24.44 -10.93 19.23
N ARG A 267 23.73 -12.03 18.92
CA ARG A 267 22.36 -12.32 19.37
C ARG A 267 21.27 -11.39 18.83
N ALA A 268 21.59 -10.47 17.93
CA ALA A 268 20.61 -9.68 17.18
C ALA A 268 19.56 -10.61 16.54
N LYS A 269 18.29 -10.23 16.64
CA LYS A 269 17.14 -11.04 16.20
C LYS A 269 16.84 -10.73 14.76
N PHE A 270 16.68 -11.75 13.93
CA PHE A 270 16.28 -11.57 12.54
C PHE A 270 15.56 -12.81 12.00
N TYR A 271 14.94 -12.69 10.84
CA TYR A 271 14.43 -13.81 10.05
C TYR A 271 14.81 -13.63 8.57
N ALA A 272 14.86 -14.73 7.82
CA ALA A 272 15.04 -14.72 6.37
C ALA A 272 13.67 -14.82 5.69
N VAL A 273 13.50 -14.19 4.54
CA VAL A 273 12.23 -14.04 3.84
C VAL A 273 12.45 -13.99 2.33
N ASN A 274 11.39 -14.24 1.57
CA ASN A 274 11.42 -14.40 0.10
C ASN A 274 12.17 -15.69 -0.31
N LEU A 275 11.87 -16.81 0.36
CA LEU A 275 12.56 -18.09 0.17
C LEU A 275 11.60 -19.16 -0.32
N LYS A 276 11.75 -19.63 -1.57
CA LYS A 276 10.87 -20.65 -2.16
C LYS A 276 10.87 -21.95 -1.36
N SER A 277 12.04 -22.37 -0.86
CA SER A 277 12.20 -23.58 -0.05
C SER A 277 11.61 -23.49 1.36
N GLU A 278 11.29 -22.29 1.84
CA GLU A 278 10.63 -22.08 3.14
C GLU A 278 9.13 -21.78 2.96
N LEU A 279 8.55 -22.03 1.78
CA LEU A 279 7.09 -22.12 1.62
C LEU A 279 6.63 -23.46 2.23
N ASP A 280 6.39 -23.48 3.54
CA ASP A 280 6.16 -24.73 4.28
C ASP A 280 5.09 -24.67 5.37
N SER A 281 4.41 -23.54 5.50
CA SER A 281 3.30 -23.36 6.44
C SER A 281 2.06 -22.74 5.81
N PRO A 282 0.85 -23.04 6.33
CA PRO A 282 -0.38 -22.38 5.91
C PRO A 282 -0.31 -20.86 6.06
N GLY A 283 -0.80 -20.15 5.06
CA GLY A 283 -0.75 -18.69 4.98
C GLY A 283 0.51 -18.14 4.35
N GLU A 284 1.46 -18.99 3.92
CA GLU A 284 2.65 -18.54 3.23
C GLU A 284 2.49 -18.52 1.71
N TYR A 285 3.16 -17.56 1.06
CA TYR A 285 3.24 -17.47 -0.40
C TYR A 285 4.64 -17.08 -0.89
N PHE A 286 4.93 -17.40 -2.14
CA PHE A 286 6.16 -17.02 -2.85
C PHE A 286 5.82 -16.65 -4.28
N ILE A 287 6.49 -15.65 -4.86
CA ILE A 287 6.30 -15.26 -6.24
C ILE A 287 7.62 -15.40 -6.98
N ASP A 288 7.61 -16.26 -7.99
CA ASP A 288 8.70 -16.41 -8.95
C ASP A 288 8.53 -15.34 -10.03
N ARG A 289 9.34 -14.27 -9.94
CA ARG A 289 9.24 -13.09 -10.81
C ARG A 289 9.76 -13.32 -12.22
N ASP A 290 10.54 -14.39 -12.43
CA ASP A 290 11.06 -14.73 -13.75
C ASP A 290 10.00 -15.50 -14.55
N GLU A 291 9.36 -16.47 -13.90
CA GLU A 291 8.30 -17.28 -14.50
C GLU A 291 6.89 -16.66 -14.36
N MET A 292 6.78 -15.58 -13.57
CA MET A 292 5.51 -14.93 -13.21
C MET A 292 4.48 -15.90 -12.60
N LEU A 293 4.96 -16.79 -11.74
CA LEU A 293 4.15 -17.75 -11.00
C LEU A 293 4.06 -17.36 -9.53
N ILE A 294 2.84 -17.30 -9.01
CA ILE A 294 2.61 -17.27 -7.56
C ILE A 294 2.45 -18.70 -7.05
N TYR A 295 3.01 -18.98 -5.89
CA TYR A 295 2.88 -20.21 -5.13
C TYR A 295 2.29 -19.87 -3.77
N PHE A 296 1.25 -20.57 -3.36
CA PHE A 296 0.50 -20.22 -2.15
C PHE A 296 0.06 -21.48 -1.41
N TRP A 297 0.30 -21.52 -0.10
CA TRP A 297 -0.34 -22.47 0.80
C TRP A 297 -1.52 -21.77 1.48
N PRO A 298 -2.76 -21.89 0.98
CA PRO A 298 -3.89 -21.21 1.57
C PRO A 298 -4.24 -21.77 2.96
N PRO A 299 -4.62 -20.91 3.92
CA PRO A 299 -5.05 -21.35 5.26
C PRO A 299 -6.47 -21.95 5.26
N GLY A 300 -7.15 -21.94 4.13
CA GLY A 300 -8.49 -22.50 3.93
C GLY A 300 -8.75 -22.80 2.44
N ASP A 301 -10.00 -23.08 2.09
CA ASP A 301 -10.38 -23.40 0.72
C ASP A 301 -10.45 -22.13 -0.16
N LEU A 302 -9.78 -22.17 -1.32
CA LEU A 302 -9.66 -21.06 -2.26
C LEU A 302 -11.00 -20.59 -2.83
N ASP A 303 -12.01 -21.46 -2.86
CA ASP A 303 -13.36 -21.10 -3.32
C ASP A 303 -14.17 -20.31 -2.27
N THR A 304 -13.73 -20.32 -1.01
CA THR A 304 -14.52 -19.75 0.10
C THR A 304 -14.22 -18.29 0.40
N ARG A 305 -13.09 -17.77 -0.08
CA ARG A 305 -12.61 -16.41 0.21
C ARG A 305 -11.87 -15.84 -0.99
N GLN A 306 -11.98 -14.53 -1.17
CA GLN A 306 -11.26 -13.85 -2.24
C GLN A 306 -9.76 -13.88 -1.99
N CYS A 307 -9.00 -14.11 -3.06
CA CYS A 307 -7.57 -13.96 -3.10
C CYS A 307 -7.23 -12.70 -3.89
N VAL A 308 -6.58 -11.73 -3.23
CA VAL A 308 -6.27 -10.43 -3.82
C VAL A 308 -4.78 -10.19 -3.72
N LEU A 309 -4.13 -9.93 -4.85
CA LEU A 309 -2.75 -9.50 -4.91
C LEU A 309 -2.72 -7.98 -4.99
N SER A 310 -2.12 -7.29 -4.02
CA SER A 310 -1.94 -5.84 -4.14
C SER A 310 -1.01 -5.54 -5.31
N MET A 311 -1.41 -4.59 -6.13
CA MET A 311 -0.58 -4.06 -7.20
C MET A 311 0.02 -2.75 -6.73
N GLY A 312 1.28 -2.51 -7.08
CA GLY A 312 2.08 -1.41 -6.54
C GLY A 312 1.76 0.00 -7.08
N ASN A 313 0.50 0.28 -7.42
CA ASN A 313 0.10 1.51 -8.11
C ASN A 313 -0.80 2.40 -7.25
N ASP A 314 -0.79 3.69 -7.56
CA ASP A 314 -1.52 4.72 -6.84
C ASP A 314 -3.04 4.46 -6.92
N GLY A 315 -3.67 4.18 -5.76
CA GLY A 315 -5.12 4.00 -5.68
C GLY A 315 -5.87 5.29 -5.95
N ILE A 316 -5.72 6.28 -5.07
CA ILE A 316 -6.33 7.61 -5.22
C ILE A 316 -5.21 8.64 -5.33
N LEU A 317 -5.26 9.45 -6.38
CA LEU A 317 -4.37 10.59 -6.59
C LEU A 317 -5.10 11.88 -6.19
N VAL A 318 -4.48 12.70 -5.35
CA VAL A 318 -5.01 14.02 -4.95
C VAL A 318 -3.97 15.09 -5.28
N GLY A 319 -4.32 15.97 -6.21
CA GLY A 319 -3.47 16.95 -6.90
C GLY A 319 -2.96 18.11 -6.04
N ALA A 320 -3.36 18.21 -4.76
CA ALA A 320 -2.78 19.17 -3.81
C ALA A 320 -1.26 18.96 -3.59
N ASN A 321 -0.70 17.85 -4.09
CA ASN A 321 0.70 17.45 -3.94
C ASN A 321 1.41 17.15 -5.29
N GLN A 322 0.99 17.77 -6.40
CA GLN A 322 1.58 17.50 -7.73
C GLN A 322 3.12 17.58 -7.74
N GLU A 323 3.70 18.55 -6.99
CA GLU A 323 5.15 18.69 -6.83
C GLU A 323 5.79 17.47 -6.13
N GLN A 324 5.15 16.90 -5.09
CA GLN A 324 5.61 15.67 -4.45
C GLN A 324 5.48 14.46 -5.38
N LEU A 325 4.38 14.33 -6.13
CA LEU A 325 4.22 13.25 -7.11
C LEU A 325 5.25 13.36 -8.25
N ASP A 326 5.57 14.56 -8.72
CA ASP A 326 6.57 14.79 -9.76
C ASP A 326 8.01 14.51 -9.25
N ILE A 327 8.31 14.83 -7.99
CA ILE A 327 9.54 14.41 -7.30
C ILE A 327 9.60 12.87 -7.23
N CYS A 328 8.47 12.22 -6.99
CA CYS A 328 8.40 10.76 -6.86
C CYS A 328 8.45 10.03 -8.22
N ARG A 329 7.92 10.63 -9.29
CA ARG A 329 8.04 10.11 -10.67
C ARG A 329 9.43 10.32 -11.25
N SER A 330 10.10 11.41 -10.90
CA SER A 330 11.45 11.74 -11.39
C SER A 330 12.60 11.01 -10.67
N SER A 331 12.33 10.38 -9.53
CA SER A 331 13.32 9.64 -8.72
C SER A 331 13.59 8.19 -9.18
N ASN A 332 12.97 7.73 -10.27
CA ASN A 332 13.30 6.46 -10.95
C ASN A 332 14.63 6.49 -11.76
N LEU A 333 15.57 7.36 -11.41
CA LEU A 333 16.89 7.41 -12.06
C LEU A 333 17.90 6.49 -11.33
N PRO A 334 18.80 5.81 -12.06
CA PRO A 334 19.83 4.97 -11.46
C PRO A 334 20.68 5.81 -10.52
N VAL A 335 20.96 5.24 -9.35
CA VAL A 335 21.79 5.80 -8.28
C VAL A 335 23.02 6.49 -8.87
N LYS A 336 22.97 7.83 -8.98
CA LYS A 336 24.19 8.63 -9.10
C LYS A 336 24.76 8.78 -7.70
N GLN A 337 26.01 8.37 -7.57
CA GLN A 337 26.82 8.57 -6.37
C GLN A 337 26.69 9.99 -5.83
N GLY A 338 26.26 10.07 -4.57
CA GLY A 338 26.70 11.01 -3.54
C GLY A 338 26.63 12.51 -3.82
N LYS A 339 25.82 13.21 -3.03
CA LYS A 339 26.28 14.31 -2.17
C LYS A 339 25.45 14.32 -0.88
N ARG A 340 26.15 14.30 0.26
CA ARG A 340 25.57 14.38 1.61
C ARG A 340 24.81 15.70 1.78
N SER A 341 23.60 15.65 2.34
CA SER A 341 22.93 16.81 2.91
C SER A 341 22.30 16.47 4.27
N GLY A 342 23.02 16.80 5.34
CA GLY A 342 22.51 17.63 6.45
C GLY A 342 21.48 17.10 7.45
N GLY A 343 21.21 15.81 7.57
CA GLY A 343 20.12 15.31 8.45
C GLY A 343 20.41 15.26 9.96
N ILE A 344 21.68 15.31 10.40
CA ILE A 344 22.04 15.10 11.82
C ILE A 344 22.25 16.42 12.58
N ASP A 345 22.78 17.46 11.93
CA ASP A 345 23.14 18.71 12.59
C ASP A 345 21.90 19.52 13.04
N ALA A 346 20.79 19.43 12.31
CA ALA A 346 19.55 20.16 12.62
C ALA A 346 18.84 19.65 13.91
N PHE A 347 19.01 18.37 14.27
CA PHE A 347 18.43 17.82 15.50
C PHE A 347 19.29 18.16 16.73
N SER A 348 20.61 18.18 16.56
CA SER A 348 21.55 18.60 17.60
C SER A 348 21.39 20.08 17.97
N GLU A 349 21.24 20.97 16.99
CA GLU A 349 21.00 22.40 17.23
C GLU A 349 19.65 22.67 17.93
N TYR A 350 18.62 21.89 17.62
CA TYR A 350 17.31 21.97 18.28
C TYR A 350 17.38 21.55 19.76
N MET A 351 18.17 20.52 20.09
CA MET A 351 18.32 20.05 21.47
C MET A 351 19.17 21.00 22.32
N GLU A 352 20.24 21.58 21.78
CA GLU A 352 21.06 22.57 22.50
C GLU A 352 20.30 23.86 22.80
N LYS A 353 19.42 24.30 21.90
CA LYS A 353 18.59 25.50 22.11
C LYS A 353 17.58 25.30 23.25
N ASN A 354 16.97 24.12 23.32
CA ASN A 354 16.00 23.78 24.38
C ASN A 354 16.65 23.54 25.77
N GLU A 355 17.93 23.16 25.84
CA GLU A 355 18.65 23.09 27.12
C GLU A 355 19.05 24.47 27.65
N LYS A 356 19.36 25.43 26.78
CA LYS A 356 19.67 26.81 27.17
C LYS A 356 18.46 27.59 27.64
N GLU A 357 17.25 27.25 27.18
CA GLU A 357 16.00 27.89 27.61
C GLU A 357 15.44 27.31 28.93
N LYS A 358 16.03 26.22 29.46
CA LYS A 358 15.66 25.62 30.75
C LYS A 358 16.58 25.99 31.92
N LYS A 359 17.67 26.73 31.67
CA LYS A 359 18.52 27.38 32.68
C LYS A 359 18.20 28.86 32.73
#